data_AF-A0A268EKM3-F1
#
_entry.id   AF-A0A268EKM3-F1
#
_cell.length_a   1.000
_cell.length_b   1.000
_cell.length_c   1.000
_cell.angle_alpha   90.00
_cell.angle_beta   90.00
_cell.angle_gamma   90.00
#
_symmetry.space_group_name_H-M   'P 1'
#
loop_
_entity.id
_entity.type
_entity.pdbx_description
1 polymer ?
#
loop_
_entity_poly.entity_id
_entity_poly.type
_entity_poly.pdbx_seq_one_letter_code
_entity_poly.pdbx_strand_id
1 'polypeptide(L)'
;MSKVDAAGTLSRLIEGFVNRAMSGVHVAIPCRVVSFDESTCRADVQPLVRTGDDAPAVIQNVPALGRKRRIGPEIEIEKPFYEKGDVVYVVCADREIKNTLGGQVAAPDSARMHDINDAVIVGVFV
;
A
#
# COMPACT_ATOMS: atom_id res chain seq x y z
N MET A 1 -4.39 39.78 31.42
CA MET A 1 -5.18 38.66 30.88
C MET A 1 -4.87 38.55 29.39
N SER A 2 -4.16 37.49 29.00
CA SER A 2 -3.86 37.22 27.58
C SER A 2 -5.18 37.14 26.80
N LYS A 3 -5.37 37.98 25.78
CA LYS A 3 -6.48 37.83 24.83
C LYS A 3 -6.37 36.42 24.27
N VAL A 4 -7.37 35.58 24.55
CA VAL A 4 -7.46 34.26 23.94
C VAL A 4 -7.62 34.49 22.44
N ASP A 5 -6.59 34.15 21.68
CA ASP A 5 -6.65 34.15 20.23
C ASP A 5 -7.47 32.95 19.77
N ALA A 6 -8.80 33.14 19.75
CA ALA A 6 -9.76 32.13 19.36
C ALA A 6 -9.56 31.71 17.89
N ALA A 7 -9.19 32.65 17.02
CA ALA A 7 -8.92 32.38 15.61
C ALA A 7 -7.67 31.49 15.46
N GLY A 8 -6.55 31.85 16.09
CA GLY A 8 -5.34 31.05 16.07
C GLY A 8 -5.47 29.68 16.75
N THR A 9 -6.39 29.54 17.71
CA THR A 9 -6.71 28.24 18.32
C THR A 9 -7.52 27.35 17.37
N LEU A 10 -8.51 27.90 16.68
CA LEU A 10 -9.30 27.18 15.68
C LEU A 10 -8.44 26.75 14.49
N SER A 11 -7.57 27.63 13.98
CA SER A 11 -6.65 27.29 12.89
C SER A 11 -5.76 26.09 13.24
N ARG A 12 -5.16 26.07 14.43
CA ARG A 12 -4.34 24.93 14.88
C ARG A 12 -5.14 23.63 15.04
N LEU A 13 -6.39 23.73 15.48
CA LEU A 13 -7.28 22.56 15.57
C LEU A 13 -7.61 22.00 14.17
N ILE A 14 -7.90 22.86 13.20
CA ILE A 14 -8.16 22.47 11.82
C ILE A 14 -6.91 21.85 11.19
N GLU A 15 -5.74 22.49 11.34
CA GLU A 15 -4.46 21.96 10.87
C GLU A 15 -4.16 20.58 11.47
N GLY A 16 -4.37 20.41 12.79
CA GLY A 16 -4.20 19.13 13.46
C GLY A 16 -5.16 18.05 12.93
N PHE A 17 -6.42 18.41 12.68
CA PHE A 17 -7.40 17.49 12.08
C PHE A 17 -7.01 17.08 10.67
N VAL A 18 -6.64 18.03 9.81
CA VAL A 18 -6.21 17.78 8.42
C VAL A 18 -4.96 16.91 8.40
N ASN A 19 -3.95 17.24 9.20
CA ASN A 19 -2.72 16.45 9.27
C ASN A 19 -3.01 15.01 9.72
N ARG A 20 -3.90 14.83 10.70
CA ARG A 20 -4.30 13.48 11.14
C ARG A 20 -5.04 12.72 10.04
N ALA A 21 -6.00 13.36 9.38
CA ALA A 21 -6.73 12.75 8.27
C ALA A 21 -5.77 12.33 7.15
N MET A 22 -4.87 13.21 6.73
CA MET A 22 -3.89 12.94 5.67
C MET A 22 -2.88 11.86 6.08
N SER A 23 -2.46 11.83 7.35
CA SER A 23 -1.54 10.79 7.84
C SER A 23 -2.14 9.37 7.82
N GLY A 24 -3.47 9.26 7.83
CA GLY A 24 -4.18 7.98 7.70
C GLY A 24 -4.38 7.51 6.26
N VAL A 25 -4.05 8.33 5.25
CA VAL A 25 -4.17 7.99 3.84
C VAL A 25 -2.91 7.27 3.38
N HIS A 26 -2.97 5.95 3.27
CA HIS A 26 -1.87 5.19 2.67
C HIS A 26 -1.96 5.26 1.15
N VAL A 27 -0.89 5.71 0.51
CA VAL A 27 -0.81 5.83 -0.96
C VAL A 27 0.20 4.83 -1.50
N ALA A 28 1.45 4.96 -1.11
CA ALA A 28 2.49 4.04 -1.51
C ALA A 28 3.64 4.05 -0.50
N ILE A 29 4.27 2.88 -0.34
CA ILE A 29 5.24 2.65 0.73
C ILE A 29 6.36 1.75 0.18
N PRO A 30 7.64 2.15 0.31
CA PRO A 30 8.77 1.25 0.12
C PRO A 30 8.77 0.19 1.22
N CYS A 31 8.81 -1.08 0.81
CA CYS A 31 8.81 -2.21 1.72
C CYS A 31 9.97 -3.15 1.40
N ARG A 32 10.37 -3.97 2.38
CA ARG A 32 11.28 -5.09 2.17
C ARG A 32 10.52 -6.41 2.22
N VAL A 33 10.77 -7.30 1.27
CA VAL A 33 10.17 -8.64 1.24
C VAL A 33 10.67 -9.48 2.42
N VAL A 34 9.74 -10.08 3.15
CA VAL A 34 10.00 -10.99 4.28
C VAL A 34 9.88 -12.44 3.82
N SER A 35 8.84 -12.74 3.02
CA SER A 35 8.53 -14.04 2.43
C SER A 35 7.78 -13.83 1.11
N PHE A 36 7.87 -14.79 0.19
CA PHE A 36 7.11 -14.79 -1.07
C PHE A 36 6.60 -16.21 -1.37
N ASP A 37 5.34 -16.33 -1.73
CA ASP A 37 4.70 -17.55 -2.20
C ASP A 37 4.49 -17.47 -3.72
N GLU A 38 5.29 -18.23 -4.46
CA GLU A 38 5.25 -18.30 -5.93
C GLU A 38 3.93 -18.87 -6.46
N SER A 39 3.24 -19.72 -5.69
CA SER A 39 2.00 -20.36 -6.13
C SER A 39 0.84 -19.38 -6.17
N THR A 40 0.76 -18.50 -5.17
CA THR A 40 -0.29 -17.48 -5.05
C THR A 40 0.15 -16.10 -5.53
N CYS A 41 1.44 -15.92 -5.82
CA CYS A 41 2.07 -14.63 -6.18
C CYS A 41 1.83 -13.56 -5.10
N ARG A 42 1.99 -13.93 -3.83
CA ARG A 42 1.79 -13.06 -2.66
C ARG A 42 3.03 -13.00 -1.79
N ALA A 43 3.24 -11.86 -1.14
CA ALA A 43 4.37 -11.64 -0.25
C ALA A 43 3.93 -11.10 1.11
N ASP A 44 4.69 -11.41 2.15
CA ASP A 44 4.70 -10.61 3.36
C ASP A 44 5.80 -9.56 3.26
N VAL A 45 5.47 -8.30 3.55
CA VAL A 45 6.38 -7.18 3.34
C VAL A 45 6.46 -6.27 4.57
N GLN A 46 7.67 -5.82 4.89
CA GLN A 46 7.96 -4.93 5.99
C GLN A 46 8.09 -3.49 5.48
N PRO A 47 7.21 -2.55 5.86
CA PRO A 47 7.39 -1.13 5.55
C PRO A 47 8.72 -0.60 6.09
N LEU A 48 9.40 0.20 5.28
CA LEU A 48 10.72 0.77 5.61
C LEU A 48 10.64 2.18 6.17
N VAL A 49 9.55 2.91 5.88
CA VAL A 49 9.34 4.26 6.43
C VAL A 49 8.72 4.14 7.81
N ARG A 50 9.41 4.66 8.82
CA ARG A 50 8.91 4.77 10.18
C ARG A 50 8.19 6.11 10.34
N THR A 51 6.89 6.07 10.60
CA THR A 51 6.05 7.26 10.83
C THR A 51 5.68 7.48 12.30
N GLY A 52 5.93 6.50 13.17
CA GLY A 52 5.74 6.57 14.63
C GLY A 52 7.01 6.16 15.40
N ASP A 53 6.89 5.93 16.70
CA ASP A 53 8.04 5.55 17.53
C ASP A 53 8.46 4.09 17.28
N ASP A 54 7.49 3.22 17.02
CA ASP A 54 7.69 1.79 16.77
C ASP A 54 8.01 1.45 15.31
N ALA A 55 8.59 0.27 15.10
CA ALA A 55 8.69 -0.30 13.77
C ALA A 55 7.28 -0.57 13.19
N PRO A 56 7.03 -0.24 11.91
CA PRO A 56 5.75 -0.56 11.28
C PRO A 56 5.46 -2.07 11.33
N ALA A 57 4.18 -2.44 11.43
CA ALA A 57 3.77 -3.83 11.33
C ALA A 57 4.05 -4.40 9.91
N VAL A 58 4.32 -5.69 9.85
CA VAL A 58 4.41 -6.42 8.57
C VAL A 58 3.04 -6.46 7.91
N ILE A 59 2.99 -6.15 6.62
CA ILE A 59 1.80 -6.30 5.77
C ILE A 59 1.83 -7.72 5.20
N GLN A 60 0.76 -8.47 5.39
CA GLN A 60 0.70 -9.88 5.00
C GLN A 60 -0.05 -10.09 3.69
N ASN A 61 0.28 -11.16 2.98
CA ASN A 61 -0.45 -11.64 1.80
C ASN A 61 -0.64 -10.59 0.68
N VAL A 62 0.33 -9.69 0.52
CA VAL A 62 0.28 -8.61 -0.48
C VAL A 62 0.43 -9.22 -1.89
N PRO A 63 -0.57 -9.08 -2.78
CA PRO A 63 -0.46 -9.58 -4.15
C PRO A 63 0.59 -8.79 -4.94
N ALA A 64 1.29 -9.49 -5.81
CA ALA A 64 2.25 -8.90 -6.74
C ALA A 64 1.74 -8.90 -8.18
N LEU A 65 2.02 -7.82 -8.89
CA LEU A 65 1.66 -7.71 -10.30
C LEU A 65 2.59 -8.56 -11.18
N GLY A 66 1.99 -9.42 -12.01
CA GLY A 66 2.67 -10.03 -13.15
C GLY A 66 2.74 -9.08 -14.34
N ARG A 67 3.63 -9.37 -15.29
CA ARG A 67 3.79 -8.58 -16.52
C ARG A 67 3.54 -9.43 -17.75
N LYS A 68 2.87 -8.86 -18.75
CA LYS A 68 2.79 -9.46 -20.10
C LYS A 68 3.94 -8.94 -20.93
N ARG A 69 4.75 -9.84 -21.48
CA ARG A 69 5.87 -9.51 -22.36
C ARG A 69 5.62 -10.09 -23.74
N ARG A 70 5.84 -9.28 -24.78
CA ARG A 70 5.78 -9.75 -26.16
C ARG A 70 7.18 -10.11 -26.64
N ILE A 71 7.37 -11.35 -27.08
CA ILE A 71 8.62 -11.85 -27.67
C ILE A 71 8.30 -12.28 -29.10
N GLY A 72 8.54 -11.40 -30.06
CA GLY A 72 8.12 -11.61 -31.45
C GLY A 72 6.58 -11.70 -31.56
N PRO A 73 6.03 -12.75 -32.20
CA PRO A 73 4.58 -12.93 -32.32
C PRO A 73 3.92 -13.49 -31.04
N GLU A 74 4.71 -14.02 -30.08
CA GLU A 74 4.18 -14.66 -28.88
C GLU A 74 4.02 -13.67 -27.72
N ILE A 75 3.01 -13.90 -26.88
CA ILE A 75 2.77 -13.16 -25.63
C ILE A 75 3.01 -14.12 -24.46
N GLU A 76 4.03 -13.82 -23.67
CA GLU A 76 4.38 -14.52 -22.45
C GLU A 76 3.80 -13.78 -21.24
N ILE A 77 3.25 -14.51 -20.27
CA ILE A 77 2.86 -13.97 -18.98
C ILE A 77 3.97 -14.31 -18.00
N GLU A 78 4.70 -13.29 -17.57
CA GLU A 78 5.74 -13.42 -16.58
C GLU A 78 5.15 -13.18 -15.19
N LYS A 79 5.18 -14.23 -14.37
CA LYS A 79 4.78 -14.15 -12.97
C LYS A 79 5.83 -13.35 -12.19
N PRO A 80 5.42 -12.57 -11.17
CA PRO A 80 6.37 -11.93 -10.29
C PRO A 80 7.16 -12.98 -9.51
N PHE A 81 8.42 -12.66 -9.24
CA PHE A 81 9.30 -13.42 -8.36
C PHE A 81 10.08 -12.42 -7.51
N TYR A 82 10.15 -12.68 -6.21
CA TYR A 82 10.92 -11.86 -5.27
C TYR A 82 11.65 -12.75 -4.27
N GLU A 83 12.83 -12.29 -3.86
CA GLU A 83 13.63 -12.92 -2.84
C GLU A 83 13.47 -12.19 -1.51
N LYS A 84 13.70 -12.92 -0.41
CA LYS A 84 13.75 -12.31 0.92
C LYS A 84 14.86 -11.26 0.94
N GLY A 85 14.49 -10.02 1.26
CA GLY A 85 15.42 -8.89 1.30
C GLY A 85 15.24 -7.90 0.15
N ASP A 86 14.53 -8.28 -0.93
CA ASP A 86 14.21 -7.36 -2.02
C ASP A 86 13.47 -6.14 -1.49
N VAL A 87 13.85 -4.96 -1.98
CA VAL A 87 13.16 -3.72 -1.69
C VAL A 87 12.14 -3.49 -2.80
N VAL A 88 10.86 -3.43 -2.44
CA VAL A 88 9.74 -3.32 -3.37
C VAL A 88 8.96 -2.04 -3.14
N TYR A 89 8.26 -1.60 -4.18
CA TYR A 89 7.32 -0.50 -4.09
C TYR A 89 5.89 -1.06 -4.01
N VAL A 90 5.18 -0.67 -2.96
CA VAL A 90 3.83 -1.12 -2.66
C VAL A 90 2.88 0.06 -2.78
N VAL A 91 1.76 -0.12 -3.49
CA VAL A 91 0.71 0.89 -3.67
C VAL A 91 -0.57 0.42 -3.00
N CYS A 92 -1.20 1.28 -2.22
CA CYS A 92 -2.48 0.99 -1.56
C CYS A 92 -3.63 1.49 -2.44
N ALA A 93 -4.64 0.64 -2.63
CA ALA A 93 -5.80 1.00 -3.44
C ALA A 93 -6.74 1.97 -2.72
N ASP A 94 -7.49 2.76 -3.50
CA ASP A 94 -8.48 3.71 -2.99
C ASP A 94 -9.64 3.01 -2.25
N ARG A 95 -9.92 1.75 -2.59
CA ARG A 95 -10.99 0.91 -2.03
C ARG A 95 -10.51 -0.53 -1.93
N GLU A 96 -11.25 -1.33 -1.17
CA GLU A 96 -11.03 -2.78 -1.14
C GLU A 96 -11.07 -3.41 -2.54
N ILE A 97 -10.05 -4.21 -2.86
CA ILE A 97 -9.86 -4.78 -4.21
C ILE A 97 -10.14 -6.28 -4.29
N LYS A 98 -10.39 -6.95 -3.16
CA LYS A 98 -10.49 -8.42 -3.08
C LYS A 98 -11.44 -9.01 -4.15
N ASN A 99 -12.62 -8.43 -4.30
CA ASN A 99 -13.66 -8.93 -5.21
C ASN A 99 -13.37 -8.64 -6.70
N THR A 100 -12.45 -7.72 -7.00
CA THR A 100 -12.12 -7.32 -8.38
C THR A 100 -10.85 -8.00 -8.91
N LEU A 101 -10.09 -8.71 -8.07
CA LEU A 101 -8.86 -9.42 -8.48
C LEU A 101 -9.08 -10.45 -9.60
N GLY A 102 -10.31 -10.97 -9.74
CA GLY A 102 -10.70 -11.87 -10.84
C GLY A 102 -11.00 -11.17 -12.17
N GLY A 103 -10.86 -9.84 -12.25
CA GLY A 103 -11.14 -9.03 -13.45
C GLY A 103 -12.63 -8.73 -13.68
N GLN A 104 -13.48 -9.01 -12.71
CA GLN A 104 -14.92 -8.73 -12.75
C GLN A 104 -15.21 -7.40 -12.05
N VAL A 105 -16.23 -6.68 -12.54
CA VAL A 105 -16.76 -5.51 -11.82
C VAL A 105 -17.52 -6.00 -10.60
N ALA A 106 -17.10 -5.55 -9.41
CA ALA A 106 -17.70 -5.95 -8.14
C ALA A 106 -17.70 -4.79 -7.13
N ALA A 107 -18.64 -4.83 -6.19
CA ALA A 107 -18.66 -3.93 -5.05
C ALA A 107 -17.66 -4.39 -3.97
N PRO A 108 -17.07 -3.46 -3.19
CA PRO A 108 -16.24 -3.81 -2.04
C PRO A 108 -17.11 -4.40 -0.91
N ASP A 109 -16.55 -5.32 -0.13
CA ASP A 109 -17.23 -5.89 1.05
C ASP A 109 -17.12 -4.97 2.28
N SER A 110 -16.21 -4.00 2.25
CA SER A 110 -15.94 -3.04 3.32
C SER A 110 -15.90 -1.59 2.84
N ALA A 111 -16.04 -0.67 3.80
CA ALA A 111 -15.89 0.77 3.57
C ALA A 111 -14.42 1.26 3.68
N ARG A 112 -13.44 0.33 3.70
CA ARG A 112 -12.02 0.68 3.81
C ARG A 112 -11.59 1.50 2.60
N MET A 113 -10.78 2.52 2.85
CA MET A 113 -10.21 3.40 1.82
C MET A 113 -8.74 3.65 2.16
N HIS A 114 -7.86 3.56 1.18
CA HIS A 114 -6.42 3.78 1.37
C HIS A 114 -5.85 2.92 2.52
N ASP A 115 -6.32 1.68 2.61
CA ASP A 115 -5.95 0.75 3.67
C ASP A 115 -4.76 -0.11 3.23
N ILE A 116 -3.83 -0.33 4.16
CA ILE A 116 -2.61 -1.09 3.92
C ILE A 116 -2.88 -2.56 3.54
N ASN A 117 -4.05 -3.10 3.90
CA ASN A 117 -4.46 -4.46 3.53
C ASN A 117 -4.87 -4.59 2.06
N ASP A 118 -5.14 -3.48 1.39
CA ASP A 118 -5.46 -3.42 -0.04
C ASP A 118 -4.23 -2.94 -0.86
N ALA A 119 -3.04 -3.21 -0.31
CA ALA A 119 -1.75 -3.01 -0.92
C ALA A 119 -1.50 -3.96 -2.10
N VAL A 120 -0.71 -3.51 -3.08
CA VAL A 120 -0.23 -4.29 -4.22
C VAL A 120 1.23 -3.97 -4.48
N ILE A 121 2.07 -5.00 -4.67
CA ILE A 121 3.46 -4.80 -5.11
C ILE A 121 3.46 -4.49 -6.60
N VAL A 122 4.01 -3.34 -6.98
CA VAL A 122 4.05 -2.88 -8.38
C VAL A 122 5.45 -2.97 -9.00
N GLY A 123 6.48 -3.24 -8.20
CA GLY A 123 7.84 -3.39 -8.69
C GLY A 123 8.88 -3.57 -7.58
N VAL A 124 10.09 -3.90 -8.01
CA VAL A 124 11.30 -4.00 -7.17
C VAL A 124 12.25 -2.85 -7.52
N PHE A 125 12.91 -2.28 -6.51
CA PHE A 125 14.00 -1.34 -6.70
C PHE A 125 15.27 -2.13 -7.03
N VAL A 126 15.86 -1.83 -8.19
CA VAL A 126 17.09 -2.46 -8.72
C VAL A 126 18.24 -1.48 -8.80
#